data_AF-A0A2V8G1L8-F1
#
_entry.id   AF-A0A2V8G1L8-F1
#
_cell.length_a   1.000
_cell.length_b   1.000
_cell.length_c   1.000
_cell.angle_alpha   90.00
_cell.angle_beta   90.00
_cell.angle_gamma   90.00
#
_symmetry.space_group_name_H-M   'P 1'
#
loop_
_entity.id
_entity.type
_entity.pdbx_description
1 polymer ?
#
loop_
_entity_poly.entity_id
_entity_poly.type
_entity_poly.pdbx_seq_one_letter_code
_entity_poly.pdbx_strand_id
1 'polypeptide(L)'
;MMLGAAVAMMALTLLLAFMTWMQARDLQRSQDTRFAGVENRLAQLSAKVEQVSARVAAPAQRGPDPNRQYTVKTDGAPFRGGKEAPVTIVEFSDFQ
;
A
#
# COMPACT_ATOMS: atom_id res chain seq x y z
N MET A 1 53.69 34.39 32.35
CA MET A 1 52.96 34.27 31.07
C MET A 1 52.60 32.82 30.70
N MET A 2 53.33 31.80 31.17
CA MET A 2 53.05 30.39 30.82
C MET A 2 51.81 29.78 31.48
N LEU A 3 51.48 30.18 32.72
CA LEU A 3 50.33 29.62 33.46
C LEU A 3 48.97 30.00 32.82
N GLY A 4 48.84 31.22 32.29
CA GLY A 4 47.61 31.68 31.64
C GLY A 4 47.33 30.96 30.32
N ALA A 5 48.38 30.61 29.57
CA ALA A 5 48.25 29.87 28.32
C ALA A 5 47.79 28.41 28.55
N ALA A 6 48.26 27.77 29.62
CA ALA A 6 47.84 26.42 29.99
C ALA A 6 46.35 26.35 30.38
N VAL A 7 45.88 27.33 31.16
CA VAL A 7 44.46 27.42 31.54
C VAL A 7 43.57 27.68 30.32
N ALA A 8 44.00 28.54 29.38
CA ALA A 8 43.25 28.80 28.15
C ALA A 8 43.13 27.55 27.27
N MET A 9 44.19 26.75 27.15
CA MET A 9 44.18 25.51 26.36
C MET A 9 43.27 24.44 27.01
N MET A 10 43.28 24.35 28.34
CA MET A 10 42.40 23.45 29.08
C MET A 10 40.92 23.87 28.97
N ALA A 11 40.63 25.18 29.00
CA ALA A 11 39.29 25.67 28.76
C ALA A 11 38.79 25.36 27.34
N LEU A 12 39.67 25.52 26.33
CA LEU A 12 39.34 25.20 24.94
C LEU A 12 39.05 23.69 24.75
N THR A 13 39.85 22.82 25.34
CA THR A 13 39.64 21.36 25.25
C THR A 13 38.37 20.91 25.95
N LEU A 14 38.06 21.47 27.13
CA LEU A 14 36.79 21.22 27.81
C LEU A 14 35.58 21.70 27.00
N LEU A 15 35.70 22.84 26.32
CA LEU A 15 34.64 23.38 25.49
C LEU A 15 34.37 22.54 24.24
N LEU A 16 35.44 22.04 23.58
CA LEU A 16 35.33 21.09 22.47
C LEU A 16 34.77 19.74 22.91
N ALA A 17 35.16 19.23 24.09
CA ALA A 17 34.59 18.02 24.68
C ALA A 17 33.10 18.19 24.99
N PHE A 18 32.70 19.37 25.48
CA PHE A 18 31.30 19.68 25.75
C PHE A 18 30.46 19.76 24.46
N MET A 19 30.98 20.39 23.40
CA MET A 19 30.31 20.46 22.10
C MET A 19 30.14 19.08 21.45
N THR A 20 31.18 18.24 21.48
CA THR A 20 31.12 16.87 20.92
C THR A 20 30.17 15.97 21.70
N TRP A 21 30.13 16.12 23.03
CA TRP A 21 29.13 15.44 23.87
C TRP A 21 27.70 15.87 23.51
N MET A 22 27.49 17.17 23.25
CA MET A 22 26.18 17.70 22.86
C MET A 22 25.70 17.11 21.53
N GLN A 23 26.59 17.00 20.54
CA GLN A 23 26.30 16.32 19.26
C GLN A 23 26.02 14.82 19.42
N ALA A 24 26.77 14.13 20.29
CA ALA A 24 26.55 12.71 20.55
C ALA A 24 25.16 12.43 21.14
N ARG A 25 24.65 13.33 22.00
CA ARG A 25 23.29 13.22 22.54
C ARG A 25 22.20 13.35 21.47
N ASP A 26 22.38 14.23 20.49
CA ASP A 26 21.41 14.40 19.41
C ASP A 26 21.39 13.19 18.46
N LEU A 27 22.54 12.55 18.26
CA LEU A 27 22.66 11.35 17.44
C LEU A 27 21.92 10.16 18.05
N GLN A 28 21.97 10.01 19.39
CA GLN A 28 21.23 8.96 20.11
C GLN A 28 19.71 9.13 19.97
N ARG A 29 19.18 10.35 20.16
CA ARG A 29 17.74 10.66 19.97
C ARG A 29 17.25 10.31 18.57
N SER A 30 18.11 10.52 17.58
CA SER A 30 17.80 10.19 16.19
C SER A 30 17.74 8.67 15.93
N GLN A 31 18.48 7.84 16.68
CA GLN A 31 18.43 6.40 16.56
C GLN A 31 17.15 5.82 17.19
N ASP A 32 16.78 6.27 18.38
CA ASP A 32 15.55 5.85 19.06
C ASP A 32 14.31 6.09 18.17
N THR A 33 14.28 7.25 17.52
CA THR A 33 13.19 7.62 16.59
C THR A 33 13.16 6.72 15.35
N ARG A 34 14.33 6.30 14.85
CA ARG A 34 14.43 5.39 13.70
C ARG A 34 13.95 4.00 14.05
N PHE A 35 14.30 3.46 15.23
CA PHE A 35 13.84 2.15 15.66
C PHE A 35 12.32 2.10 15.81
N ALA A 36 11.72 3.09 16.48
CA ALA A 36 10.26 3.20 16.56
C ALA A 36 9.60 3.32 15.17
N GLY A 37 10.23 4.03 14.24
CA GLY A 37 9.77 4.15 12.86
C GLY A 37 9.83 2.84 12.07
N VAL A 38 10.84 2.00 12.29
CA VAL A 38 10.98 0.68 11.65
C VAL A 38 9.88 -0.26 12.13
N GLU A 39 9.60 -0.28 13.43
CA GLU A 39 8.54 -1.10 14.02
C GLU A 39 7.16 -0.72 13.47
N ASN A 40 6.85 0.57 13.37
CA ASN A 40 5.62 1.05 12.75
C ASN A 40 5.47 0.63 11.28
N ARG A 41 6.57 0.68 10.50
CA ARG A 41 6.55 0.24 9.10
C ARG A 41 6.32 -1.26 8.97
N LEU A 42 6.93 -2.07 9.84
CA LEU A 42 6.71 -3.51 9.90
C LEU A 42 5.24 -3.83 10.21
N ALA A 43 4.64 -3.15 11.18
CA ALA A 43 3.23 -3.29 11.51
C ALA A 43 2.33 -2.95 10.31
N GLN A 44 2.56 -1.80 9.64
CA GLN A 44 1.81 -1.41 8.45
C GLN A 44 1.94 -2.39 7.28
N LEU A 45 3.15 -2.92 7.05
CA LEU A 45 3.39 -3.92 6.01
C LEU A 45 2.63 -5.21 6.30
N SER A 46 2.67 -5.69 7.55
CA SER A 46 1.93 -6.89 7.95
C SER A 46 0.42 -6.73 7.74
N ALA A 47 -0.14 -5.58 8.14
CA ALA A 47 -1.57 -5.28 7.96
C ALA A 47 -1.95 -5.20 6.47
N LYS A 48 -1.08 -4.62 5.63
CA LYS A 48 -1.31 -4.52 4.18
C LYS A 48 -1.22 -5.90 3.50
N VAL A 49 -0.28 -6.75 3.91
CA VAL A 49 -0.16 -8.12 3.42
C VAL A 49 -1.41 -8.92 3.81
N GLU A 50 -1.87 -8.80 5.06
CA GLU A 50 -3.11 -9.44 5.52
C GLU A 50 -4.31 -8.96 4.71
N GLN A 51 -4.45 -7.65 4.49
CA GLN A 51 -5.53 -7.07 3.68
C GLN A 51 -5.52 -7.58 2.23
N VAL A 52 -4.34 -7.66 1.60
CA VAL A 52 -4.20 -8.22 0.25
C VAL A 52 -4.56 -9.70 0.24
N SER A 53 -4.10 -10.47 1.23
CA SER A 53 -4.41 -11.89 1.34
C SER A 53 -5.92 -12.13 1.53
N ALA A 54 -6.59 -11.34 2.38
CA ALA A 54 -8.02 -11.37 2.58
C ALA A 54 -8.80 -10.99 1.30
N ARG A 55 -8.29 -10.03 0.52
CA ARG A 55 -8.89 -9.64 -0.77
C ARG A 55 -8.75 -10.72 -1.84
N VAL A 56 -7.67 -11.49 -1.82
CA VAL A 56 -7.47 -12.65 -2.71
C VAL A 56 -8.32 -13.85 -2.25
N ALA A 57 -8.51 -14.02 -0.95
CA ALA A 57 -9.35 -15.08 -0.38
C ALA A 57 -10.85 -14.79 -0.51
N ALA A 58 -11.24 -13.52 -0.59
CA ALA A 58 -12.60 -13.14 -0.93
C ALA A 58 -12.95 -13.70 -2.33
N PRO A 59 -14.11 -14.36 -2.50
CA PRO A 59 -14.52 -14.78 -3.82
C PRO A 59 -14.64 -13.54 -4.68
N ALA A 60 -13.73 -13.40 -5.66
CA ALA A 60 -13.89 -12.42 -6.70
C ALA A 60 -15.29 -12.62 -7.27
N GLN A 61 -16.10 -11.56 -7.29
CA GLN A 61 -17.38 -11.54 -7.98
C GLN A 61 -17.06 -11.69 -9.46
N ARG A 62 -16.78 -12.94 -9.84
CA ARG A 62 -16.42 -13.35 -11.19
C ARG A 62 -17.70 -13.09 -11.97
N GLY A 63 -17.60 -12.24 -12.99
CA GLY A 63 -18.69 -12.04 -13.93
C GLY A 63 -19.13 -13.39 -14.54
N PRO A 64 -20.08 -13.37 -15.46
CA PRO A 64 -20.52 -14.59 -16.14
C PRO A 64 -19.30 -15.42 -16.60
N ASP A 65 -19.26 -16.69 -16.19
CA ASP A 65 -18.23 -17.64 -16.61
C ASP A 65 -18.11 -17.63 -18.15
N PRO A 66 -16.94 -17.28 -18.72
CA PRO A 66 -16.74 -17.21 -20.16
C PRO A 66 -16.94 -18.54 -20.88
N ASN A 67 -16.76 -19.68 -20.19
CA ASN A 67 -16.88 -21.02 -20.78
C ASN A 67 -18.28 -21.62 -20.60
N ARG A 68 -19.15 -20.95 -19.86
CA ARG A 68 -20.52 -21.41 -19.64
C ARG A 68 -21.41 -20.97 -20.80
N GLN A 69 -22.17 -21.93 -21.33
CA GLN A 69 -23.28 -21.62 -22.24
C GLN A 69 -24.48 -21.14 -21.42
N TYR A 70 -25.03 -19.98 -21.77
CA TYR A 70 -26.21 -19.41 -21.11
C TYR A 70 -27.43 -19.59 -22.00
N THR A 71 -28.47 -20.19 -21.43
CA THR A 71 -29.77 -20.29 -22.11
C THR A 71 -30.47 -18.95 -22.09
N VAL A 72 -30.90 -18.48 -23.27
CA VAL A 72 -31.73 -17.28 -23.41
C VAL A 72 -33.18 -17.71 -23.59
N LYS A 73 -34.09 -17.21 -22.75
CA LYS A 73 -35.52 -17.49 -22.85
C LYS A 73 -36.14 -16.55 -23.89
N THR A 74 -36.64 -17.11 -24.98
CA THR A 74 -37.25 -16.37 -26.09
C THR A 74 -38.77 -16.58 -26.20
N ASP A 75 -39.36 -17.37 -25.29
CA ASP A 75 -40.80 -17.65 -25.29
C ASP A 75 -41.63 -16.36 -25.17
N GLY A 76 -42.51 -16.13 -26.15
CA GLY A 76 -43.35 -14.94 -26.20
C GLY A 76 -42.64 -13.64 -26.61
N ALA A 77 -41.33 -13.68 -26.91
CA ALA A 77 -40.60 -12.52 -27.37
C ALA A 77 -41.02 -12.12 -28.80
N PRO A 78 -41.09 -10.81 -29.12
CA PRO A 78 -41.25 -10.36 -30.50
C PRO A 78 -40.08 -10.84 -31.37
N PHE A 79 -40.38 -11.33 -32.57
CA PHE A 79 -39.35 -11.76 -33.52
C PHE A 79 -39.62 -11.24 -34.93
N ARG A 80 -38.56 -11.15 -35.73
CA ARG A 80 -38.61 -10.82 -37.15
C ARG A 80 -37.72 -11.79 -37.92
N GLY A 81 -38.21 -12.28 -39.06
CA GLY A 81 -37.50 -13.24 -39.91
C GLY A 81 -38.18 -14.61 -39.99
N GLY A 82 -37.50 -15.56 -40.62
CA GLY A 82 -37.99 -16.93 -40.79
C GLY A 82 -37.86 -17.75 -39.50
N LYS A 83 -38.91 -18.49 -39.14
CA LYS A 83 -38.94 -19.33 -37.92
C LYS A 83 -37.86 -20.42 -37.92
N GLU A 84 -37.44 -20.88 -39.10
CA GLU A 84 -36.44 -21.94 -39.29
C GLU A 84 -35.13 -21.39 -39.86
N ALA A 85 -34.84 -20.10 -39.63
CA ALA A 85 -33.58 -19.53 -40.06
C ALA A 85 -32.40 -20.28 -39.40
N PRO A 86 -31.33 -20.60 -40.15
CA PRO A 86 -30.19 -21.37 -39.63
C PRO A 86 -29.40 -20.61 -38.56
N VAL A 87 -29.57 -19.30 -38.47
CA VAL A 87 -28.94 -18.44 -37.46
C VAL A 87 -30.03 -17.59 -36.81
N THR A 88 -30.05 -17.57 -35.48
CA THR A 88 -30.94 -16.74 -34.67
C THR A 88 -30.11 -15.75 -33.87
N ILE A 89 -30.47 -14.46 -33.93
CA ILE A 89 -29.83 -13.38 -33.17
C ILE A 89 -30.83 -12.90 -32.12
N VAL A 90 -30.39 -12.79 -30.87
CA VAL A 90 -31.21 -12.24 -29.77
C VAL A 90 -30.63 -10.91 -29.34
N GLU A 91 -31.46 -9.87 -29.33
CA GLU A 91 -31.10 -8.52 -28.92
C GLU A 91 -31.71 -8.21 -27.55
N PHE A 92 -30.92 -7.55 -26.68
CA PHE A 92 -31.38 -6.98 -25.43
C PHE A 92 -31.31 -5.46 -25.55
N SER A 93 -32.47 -4.80 -25.48
CA SER A 93 -32.58 -3.35 -25.65
C SER A 93 -33.35 -2.76 -24.48
N ASP A 94 -32.92 -1.59 -24.02
CA ASP A 94 -33.61 -0.79 -23.00
C ASP A 94 -33.95 0.56 -23.63
N PHE A 95 -35.22 0.94 -23.62
CA PHE A 95 -35.70 2.17 -24.25
C PHE A 95 -35.79 3.28 -23.20
N GLN A 96 -35.11 4.40 -23.45
CA GLN A 96 -35.11 5.60 -22.59
C GLN A 96 -36.41 6.39 -22.72
#